data_AF-A0A942IE16-F1
#
_entry.id   AF-A0A942IE16-F1
#
_cell.length_a   1.000
_cell.length_b   1.000
_cell.length_c   1.000
_cell.angle_alpha   90.00
_cell.angle_beta   90.00
_cell.angle_gamma   90.00
#
_symmetry.space_group_name_H-M   'P 1'
#
loop_
_entity.id
_entity.type
_entity.pdbx_description
1 polymer ?
#
loop_
_entity_poly.entity_id
_entity_poly.type
_entity_poly.pdbx_seq_one_letter_code
_entity_poly.pdbx_strand_id
1 'polypeptide(L)'
;MHHVDGKTVTQCFEVVSRVGSEIEALSLMLKDMLNNALKDNNSSPYVLAGSDEYDEQYDESGWVCTDMACSFPLKSIGKGKKNIERYIGFQISLLGNHIKFQDSNEPLLHVFCWGDACSFEENNYLGFPLVIQDDESFNIINDRLLLWDSEDLSQWNKSAWTFSLRLIALNSPDDLMNHIIKPVFALLNGQDVILALHDNLPALLKYPQKEILLSG
;
A
#
# COMPACT_ATOMS: atom_id res chain seq x y z
N MET A 1 -12.32 34.00 14.45
CA MET A 1 -11.31 33.97 13.37
C MET A 1 -9.95 34.09 14.03
N HIS A 2 -9.21 33.00 14.15
CA HIS A 2 -7.84 33.06 14.70
C HIS A 2 -7.00 33.90 13.73
N HIS A 3 -6.36 34.94 14.25
CA HIS A 3 -5.46 35.76 13.45
C HIS A 3 -4.16 34.97 13.27
N VAL A 4 -4.05 34.25 12.15
CA VAL A 4 -2.80 33.65 11.71
C VAL A 4 -2.05 34.75 10.96
N ASP A 5 -0.85 35.09 11.43
CA ASP A 5 -0.04 36.10 10.75
C ASP A 5 0.50 35.56 9.41
N GLY A 6 0.79 36.47 8.48
CA GLY A 6 1.22 36.09 7.14
C GLY A 6 2.51 35.25 7.09
N LYS A 7 3.43 35.39 8.05
CA LYS A 7 4.66 34.59 8.07
C LYS A 7 4.35 33.14 8.43
N THR A 8 3.48 32.93 9.42
CA THR A 8 3.01 31.59 9.79
C THR A 8 2.34 30.90 8.61
N VAL A 9 1.49 31.62 7.85
CA VAL A 9 0.88 31.07 6.62
C VAL A 9 1.95 30.67 5.61
N THR A 10 2.90 31.56 5.29
CA THR A 10 3.98 31.23 4.34
C THR A 10 4.79 30.00 4.78
N GLN A 11 5.17 29.92 6.06
CA GLN A 11 5.94 28.79 6.59
C GLN A 11 5.17 27.46 6.49
N CYS A 12 3.86 27.46 6.75
CA CYS A 12 3.04 26.26 6.57
C CYS A 12 3.05 25.78 5.12
N PHE A 13 2.92 26.68 4.15
CA PHE A 13 2.93 26.33 2.72
C PHE A 13 4.31 25.84 2.27
N GLU A 14 5.40 26.39 2.81
CA GLU A 14 6.77 25.89 2.55
C GLU A 14 6.99 24.48 3.12
N VAL A 15 6.38 24.15 4.26
CA VAL A 15 6.41 22.78 4.82
C VAL A 15 5.59 21.84 3.94
N VAL A 16 4.35 22.19 3.62
CA VAL A 16 3.47 21.38 2.75
C VAL A 16 4.14 21.11 1.40
N SER A 17 4.72 22.13 0.78
CA SER A 17 5.41 21.98 -0.51
C SER A 17 6.62 21.05 -0.43
N ARG A 18 7.45 21.15 0.61
CA ARG A 18 8.62 20.27 0.79
C ARG A 18 8.21 18.84 1.04
N VAL A 19 7.25 18.62 1.95
CA VAL A 19 6.72 17.28 2.25
C VAL A 19 6.11 16.68 0.99
N GLY A 20 5.32 17.44 0.22
CA GLY A 20 4.77 16.98 -1.05
C GLY A 20 5.85 16.49 -2.02
N SER A 21 6.91 17.27 -2.23
CA SER A 21 8.03 16.87 -3.10
C SER A 21 8.77 15.62 -2.58
N GLU A 22 8.93 15.47 -1.27
CA GLU A 22 9.55 14.27 -0.68
C GLU A 22 8.69 13.03 -0.88
N ILE A 23 7.37 13.14 -0.72
CA ILE A 23 6.43 12.04 -0.95
C ILE A 23 6.35 11.65 -2.43
N GLU A 24 6.30 12.62 -3.34
CA GLU A 24 6.34 12.34 -4.79
C GLU A 24 7.64 11.60 -5.18
N ALA A 25 8.79 12.07 -4.67
CA ALA A 25 10.07 11.43 -4.91
C ALA A 25 10.12 9.99 -4.36
N LEU A 26 9.57 9.78 -3.16
CA LEU A 26 9.43 8.46 -2.54
C LEU A 26 8.54 7.53 -3.38
N SER A 27 7.38 8.02 -3.82
CA SER A 27 6.43 7.27 -4.66
C SER A 27 7.07 6.84 -5.98
N LEU A 28 7.77 7.76 -6.66
CA LEU A 28 8.48 7.46 -7.90
C LEU A 28 9.61 6.44 -7.69
N MET A 29 10.39 6.59 -6.61
CA MET A 29 11.46 5.65 -6.27
C MET A 29 10.91 4.25 -5.99
N LEU A 30 9.84 4.15 -5.19
CA LEU A 30 9.22 2.87 -4.86
C LEU A 30 8.62 2.20 -6.11
N LYS A 31 7.94 2.99 -6.96
CA LYS A 31 7.43 2.55 -8.26
C LYS A 31 8.54 1.96 -9.12
N ASP A 32 9.66 2.67 -9.29
CA ASP A 32 10.78 2.21 -10.10
C ASP A 32 11.43 0.95 -9.52
N MET A 33 11.65 0.90 -8.20
CA MET A 33 12.22 -0.25 -7.51
C MET A 33 11.34 -1.49 -7.65
N LEU A 34 10.03 -1.36 -7.46
CA LEU A 34 9.08 -2.47 -7.57
C LEU A 34 8.95 -2.95 -9.02
N ASN A 35 8.84 -2.04 -9.98
CA ASN A 35 8.81 -2.36 -11.42
C ASN A 35 10.06 -3.13 -11.86
N ASN A 36 11.24 -2.66 -11.46
CA ASN A 36 12.51 -3.31 -11.82
C ASN A 36 12.61 -4.69 -11.17
N ALA A 37 12.28 -4.81 -9.87
CA ALA A 37 12.30 -6.09 -9.20
C ALA A 37 11.30 -7.10 -9.81
N LEU A 38 10.12 -6.65 -10.24
CA LEU A 38 9.13 -7.49 -10.93
C LEU A 38 9.62 -7.94 -12.33
N LYS A 39 10.37 -7.10 -13.05
CA LYS A 39 10.98 -7.44 -14.34
C LYS A 39 12.14 -8.44 -14.21
N ASP A 40 12.96 -8.29 -13.18
CA ASP A 40 14.18 -9.09 -13.00
C ASP A 40 13.91 -10.48 -12.42
N ASN A 41 12.71 -10.72 -11.88
CA ASN A 41 12.35 -11.95 -11.18
C ASN A 41 11.97 -13.10 -12.14
N ASN A 42 12.95 -13.57 -12.91
CA ASN A 42 12.80 -14.61 -13.94
C ASN A 42 12.43 -16.01 -13.41
N SER A 43 12.54 -16.25 -12.10
CA SER A 43 12.23 -17.56 -11.48
C SER A 43 10.80 -17.68 -10.95
N SER A 44 10.02 -16.60 -10.99
CA SER A 44 8.68 -16.58 -10.40
C SER A 44 7.60 -17.14 -11.33
N PRO A 45 6.48 -17.65 -10.78
CA PRO A 45 5.37 -18.15 -11.59
C PRO A 45 4.55 -17.04 -12.27
N TYR A 46 4.91 -15.76 -12.10
CA TYR A 46 4.22 -14.58 -12.60
C TYR A 46 5.15 -13.65 -13.38
N VAL A 47 4.56 -12.82 -14.25
CA VAL A 47 5.20 -11.74 -14.99
C VAL A 47 4.28 -10.52 -15.09
N LEU A 48 4.85 -9.35 -15.36
CA LEU A 48 4.08 -8.15 -15.67
C LEU A 48 3.16 -8.38 -16.89
N ALA A 49 1.92 -7.94 -16.76
CA ALA A 49 0.86 -8.08 -17.76
C ALA A 49 0.53 -6.77 -18.51
N GLY A 50 1.25 -5.68 -18.24
CA GLY A 50 1.01 -4.36 -18.80
C GLY A 50 1.91 -3.30 -18.19
N SER A 51 1.55 -2.04 -18.42
CA SER A 51 2.11 -0.91 -17.68
C SER A 51 1.49 -0.83 -16.28
N ASP A 52 2.17 -0.14 -15.38
CA ASP A 52 1.56 0.26 -14.12
C ASP A 52 0.41 1.25 -14.31
N GLU A 53 -0.48 1.28 -13.32
CA GLU A 53 -1.59 2.22 -13.18
C GLU A 53 -1.33 3.08 -11.95
N TYR A 54 -1.66 4.36 -12.03
CA TYR A 54 -1.37 5.34 -10.99
C TYR A 54 -2.62 6.20 -10.76
N ASP A 55 -2.95 6.43 -9.50
CA ASP A 55 -4.11 7.20 -9.08
C ASP A 55 -3.79 8.09 -7.89
N GLU A 56 -4.50 9.20 -7.75
CA GLU A 56 -4.31 10.20 -6.69
C GLU A 56 -5.64 10.72 -6.17
N GLN A 57 -5.68 11.02 -4.88
CA GLN A 57 -6.82 11.66 -4.25
C GLN A 57 -6.40 13.00 -3.64
N TYR A 58 -7.30 13.98 -3.76
CA TYR A 58 -7.13 15.31 -3.22
C TYR A 58 -8.22 15.61 -2.20
N ASP A 59 -7.95 16.55 -1.32
CA ASP A 59 -8.94 17.10 -0.38
C ASP A 59 -10.12 17.76 -1.13
N GLU A 60 -11.18 18.12 -0.40
CA GLU A 60 -12.38 18.74 -0.99
C GLU A 60 -12.09 20.02 -1.77
N SER A 61 -11.01 20.73 -1.43
CA SER A 61 -10.59 21.94 -2.14
C SER A 61 -9.84 21.65 -3.45
N GLY A 62 -9.41 20.40 -3.66
CA GLY A 62 -8.58 19.96 -4.79
C GLY A 62 -7.15 20.48 -4.73
N TRP A 63 -6.69 20.93 -3.57
CA TRP A 63 -5.41 21.62 -3.43
C TRP A 63 -4.34 20.75 -2.78
N VAL A 64 -4.73 19.86 -1.87
CA VAL A 64 -3.81 19.00 -1.13
C VAL A 64 -4.04 17.56 -1.53
N CYS A 65 -3.02 16.92 -2.10
CA CYS A 65 -3.02 15.48 -2.31
C CYS A 65 -3.04 14.77 -0.95
N THR A 66 -4.05 13.95 -0.71
CA THR A 66 -4.23 13.19 0.54
C THR A 66 -3.72 11.77 0.39
N ASP A 67 -3.79 11.21 -0.82
CA ASP A 67 -3.44 9.83 -1.10
C ASP A 67 -2.90 9.67 -2.53
N MET A 68 -2.02 8.70 -2.71
CA MET A 68 -1.54 8.29 -4.03
C MET A 68 -1.32 6.79 -4.06
N ALA A 69 -1.56 6.16 -5.20
CA ALA A 69 -1.42 4.72 -5.34
C ALA A 69 -0.85 4.33 -6.69
N CYS A 70 -0.16 3.19 -6.71
CA CYS A 70 0.38 2.60 -7.93
C CYS A 70 0.13 1.09 -7.93
N SER A 71 -0.35 0.56 -9.06
CA SER A 71 -0.71 -0.84 -9.26
C SER A 71 0.01 -1.43 -10.46
N PHE A 72 0.64 -2.59 -10.28
CA PHE A 72 1.37 -3.34 -11.30
C PHE A 72 0.60 -4.62 -11.66
N PRO A 73 0.08 -4.75 -12.89
CA PRO A 73 -0.70 -5.92 -13.27
C PRO A 73 0.20 -7.14 -13.46
N LEU A 74 -0.17 -8.26 -12.84
CA LEU A 74 0.53 -9.54 -12.91
C LEU A 74 -0.33 -10.63 -13.57
N LYS A 75 0.33 -11.56 -14.24
CA LYS A 75 -0.27 -12.78 -14.81
C LYS A 75 0.68 -13.97 -14.69
N SER A 76 0.14 -15.17 -14.73
CA SER A 76 0.92 -16.41 -14.79
C SER A 76 1.78 -16.51 -16.06
N ILE A 77 2.97 -17.10 -15.94
CA ILE A 77 3.80 -17.45 -17.10
C ILE A 77 3.08 -18.48 -17.98
N GLY A 78 3.22 -18.35 -19.30
CA GLY A 78 2.79 -19.37 -20.27
C GLY A 78 1.28 -19.40 -20.57
N LYS A 79 0.43 -18.73 -19.78
CA LYS A 79 -0.96 -18.49 -20.18
C LYS A 79 -1.00 -17.45 -21.31
N GLY A 80 -1.90 -17.67 -22.28
CA GLY A 80 -2.07 -16.85 -23.49
C GLY A 80 -2.40 -15.36 -23.21
N LYS A 81 -2.85 -14.63 -24.25
CA LYS A 81 -3.02 -13.17 -24.18
C LYS A 81 -3.84 -12.70 -22.94
N LYS A 82 -3.13 -12.00 -22.04
CA LYS A 82 -3.57 -10.79 -21.30
C LYS A 82 -4.54 -10.89 -20.10
N ASN A 83 -4.93 -12.06 -19.59
CA ASN A 83 -5.74 -12.03 -18.37
C ASN A 83 -4.85 -11.69 -17.18
N ILE A 84 -5.00 -10.46 -16.67
CA ILE A 84 -4.45 -10.01 -15.40
C ILE A 84 -5.11 -10.87 -14.32
N GLU A 85 -4.31 -11.38 -13.39
CA GLU A 85 -4.80 -12.26 -12.32
C GLU A 85 -4.73 -11.56 -10.96
N ARG A 86 -3.76 -10.66 -10.76
CA ARG A 86 -3.66 -9.78 -9.58
C ARG A 86 -2.94 -8.48 -9.94
N TYR A 87 -3.07 -7.49 -9.07
CA TYR A 87 -2.28 -6.27 -9.07
C TYR A 87 -1.45 -6.21 -7.80
N ILE A 88 -0.14 -6.07 -7.95
CA ILE A 88 0.77 -5.77 -6.82
C ILE A 88 1.00 -4.27 -6.81
N GLY A 89 1.00 -3.65 -5.64
CA GLY A 89 1.13 -2.21 -5.62
C GLY A 89 1.33 -1.64 -4.23
N PHE A 90 1.21 -0.32 -4.19
CA PHE A 90 1.22 0.42 -2.95
C PHE A 90 0.26 1.61 -2.99
N GLN A 91 -0.16 2.04 -1.81
CA GLN A 91 -0.94 3.24 -1.55
C GLN A 91 -0.25 4.01 -0.42
N ILE A 92 0.08 5.27 -0.64
CA ILE A 92 0.54 6.21 0.38
C ILE A 92 -0.65 7.04 0.82
N SER A 93 -0.91 7.06 2.12
CA SER A 93 -1.99 7.82 2.74
C SER A 93 -1.43 8.84 3.70
N LEU A 94 -1.75 10.11 3.47
CA LEU A 94 -1.16 11.27 4.17
C LEU A 94 -2.15 11.95 5.11
N LEU A 95 -3.45 11.91 4.79
CA LEU A 95 -4.49 12.62 5.51
C LEU A 95 -5.84 11.88 5.41
N GLY A 96 -6.77 12.21 6.30
CA GLY A 96 -8.15 11.76 6.21
C GLY A 96 -8.37 10.40 6.88
N ASN A 97 -9.37 9.66 6.43
CA ASN A 97 -9.74 8.39 7.05
C ASN A 97 -8.72 7.27 6.75
N HIS A 98 -7.88 7.43 5.73
CA HIS A 98 -6.91 6.40 5.36
C HIS A 98 -5.74 6.26 6.35
N ILE A 99 -5.59 7.23 7.27
CA ILE A 99 -4.56 7.22 8.33
C ILE A 99 -5.13 7.06 9.75
N LYS A 100 -6.47 7.02 9.91
CA LYS A 100 -7.17 6.96 11.21
C LYS A 100 -7.14 5.56 11.80
N PHE A 101 -5.94 5.08 12.06
CA PHE A 101 -5.72 3.76 12.61
C PHE A 101 -5.57 3.83 14.12
N GLN A 102 -6.58 3.36 14.86
CA GLN A 102 -6.64 3.47 16.32
C GLN A 102 -6.49 4.95 16.77
N ASP A 103 -5.63 5.22 17.76
CA ASP A 103 -5.31 6.57 18.23
C ASP A 103 -4.22 7.27 17.39
N SER A 104 -3.79 6.66 16.28
CA SER A 104 -2.76 7.21 15.39
C SER A 104 -3.39 8.01 14.25
N ASN A 105 -2.76 9.11 13.89
CA ASN A 105 -3.04 9.92 12.70
C ASN A 105 -1.72 10.22 11.98
N GLU A 106 -0.92 9.18 11.76
CA GLU A 106 0.37 9.28 11.08
C GLU A 106 0.25 8.76 9.65
N PRO A 107 1.00 9.31 8.68
CA PRO A 107 1.01 8.81 7.31
C PRO A 107 1.39 7.31 7.23
N LEU A 108 0.66 6.59 6.39
CA LEU A 108 0.83 5.15 6.19
C LEU A 108 1.20 4.84 4.74
N LEU A 109 1.95 3.75 4.58
CA LEU A 109 2.17 3.10 3.30
C LEU A 109 1.52 1.72 3.36
N HIS A 110 0.51 1.49 2.54
CA HIS A 110 -0.11 0.20 2.34
C HIS A 110 0.53 -0.47 1.14
N VAL A 111 0.91 -1.73 1.29
CA VAL A 111 1.50 -2.56 0.23
C VAL A 111 0.60 -3.75 0.02
N PHE A 112 0.20 -4.00 -1.22
CA PHE A 112 -0.91 -4.90 -1.50
C PHE A 112 -0.69 -5.83 -2.68
N CYS A 113 -1.50 -6.90 -2.69
CA CYS A 113 -1.82 -7.77 -3.82
C CYS A 113 -3.33 -7.90 -3.93
N TRP A 114 -3.98 -7.30 -4.92
CA TRP A 114 -5.45 -7.28 -5.05
C TRP A 114 -5.93 -7.89 -6.36
N GLY A 115 -7.24 -8.16 -6.44
CA GLY A 115 -7.90 -8.63 -7.66
C GLY A 115 -7.92 -7.57 -8.77
N ASP A 116 -8.14 -6.31 -8.37
CA ASP A 116 -8.26 -5.15 -9.24
C ASP A 116 -7.20 -4.08 -8.91
N ALA A 117 -6.93 -3.17 -9.86
CA ALA A 117 -6.03 -2.05 -9.66
C ALA A 117 -6.60 -1.08 -8.62
N CYS A 118 -5.73 -0.53 -7.78
CA CYS A 118 -6.11 0.50 -6.82
C CYS A 118 -6.77 1.69 -7.55
N SER A 119 -7.91 2.14 -7.01
CA SER A 119 -8.69 3.25 -7.55
C SER A 119 -9.45 3.95 -6.43
N PHE A 120 -9.20 5.25 -6.27
CA PHE A 120 -9.93 6.08 -5.31
C PHE A 120 -11.34 6.39 -5.79
N GLU A 121 -11.55 6.48 -7.11
CA GLU A 121 -12.88 6.70 -7.71
C GLU A 121 -13.79 5.47 -7.57
N GLU A 122 -13.23 4.27 -7.75
CA GLU A 122 -13.97 3.00 -7.67
C GLU A 122 -14.02 2.40 -6.26
N ASN A 123 -13.47 3.11 -5.26
CA ASN A 123 -13.35 2.66 -3.86
C ASN A 123 -12.54 1.36 -3.67
N ASN A 124 -11.56 1.12 -4.55
CA ASN A 124 -10.60 0.04 -4.40
C ASN A 124 -9.30 0.57 -3.78
N TYR A 125 -9.35 0.88 -2.48
CA TYR A 125 -8.22 1.37 -1.69
C TYR A 125 -8.36 0.92 -0.24
N LEU A 126 -7.29 1.01 0.55
CA LEU A 126 -7.33 0.72 1.98
C LEU A 126 -7.61 1.98 2.79
N GLY A 127 -8.57 1.91 3.72
CA GLY A 127 -8.87 3.00 4.64
C GLY A 127 -9.29 2.50 6.02
N PHE A 128 -9.40 3.41 7.00
CA PHE A 128 -9.88 3.08 8.34
C PHE A 128 -11.07 3.98 8.74
N PRO A 129 -12.21 3.41 9.16
CA PRO A 129 -12.50 1.98 9.27
C PRO A 129 -12.46 1.26 7.92
N LEU A 130 -12.17 -0.05 7.95
CA LEU A 130 -12.25 -0.90 6.77
C LEU A 130 -13.70 -0.98 6.34
N VAL A 131 -13.96 -0.57 5.10
CA VAL A 131 -15.25 -0.77 4.45
C VAL A 131 -15.17 -2.06 3.66
N ILE A 132 -15.84 -3.09 4.15
CA ILE A 132 -15.98 -4.38 3.46
C ILE A 132 -17.37 -4.47 2.84
N GLN A 133 -17.47 -5.08 1.67
CA GLN A 133 -18.78 -5.40 1.07
C GLN A 133 -19.45 -6.51 1.87
N ASP A 134 -20.79 -6.59 1.84
CA ASP A 134 -21.58 -7.50 2.68
C ASP A 134 -21.20 -9.00 2.52
N ASP A 135 -20.63 -9.37 1.38
CA ASP A 135 -20.20 -10.73 1.03
C ASP A 135 -18.68 -10.95 1.16
N GLU A 136 -17.91 -9.92 1.45
CA GLU A 136 -16.48 -10.02 1.66
C GLU A 136 -16.15 -10.37 3.11
N SER A 137 -15.18 -11.28 3.27
CA SER A 137 -14.59 -11.55 4.57
C SER A 137 -13.08 -11.48 4.45
N PHE A 138 -12.44 -10.94 5.47
CA PHE A 138 -10.99 -10.86 5.56
C PHE A 138 -10.52 -11.49 6.85
N ASN A 139 -9.28 -11.96 6.88
CA ASN A 139 -8.57 -12.48 8.03
C ASN A 139 -7.39 -11.58 8.38
N ILE A 140 -7.00 -11.63 9.64
CA ILE A 140 -5.79 -10.97 10.13
C ILE A 140 -4.82 -12.08 10.49
N ILE A 141 -3.79 -12.24 9.66
CA ILE A 141 -2.78 -13.28 9.85
C ILE A 141 -1.65 -12.70 10.68
N ASN A 142 -1.39 -13.34 11.83
CA ASN A 142 -0.29 -13.00 12.74
C ASN A 142 -0.15 -11.50 12.96
N ASP A 143 -1.24 -10.82 13.34
CA ASP A 143 -1.28 -9.38 13.63
C ASP A 143 -0.72 -8.43 12.55
N ARG A 144 -0.47 -8.86 11.30
CA ARG A 144 0.37 -8.10 10.33
C ARG A 144 -0.13 -8.05 8.90
N LEU A 145 -0.92 -9.04 8.49
CA LEU A 145 -1.40 -9.14 7.11
C LEU A 145 -2.93 -9.21 7.13
N LEU A 146 -3.57 -8.28 6.43
CA LEU A 146 -4.97 -8.40 6.05
C LEU A 146 -5.02 -9.35 4.84
N LEU A 147 -5.88 -10.35 4.90
CA LEU A 147 -5.97 -11.40 3.89
C LEU A 147 -7.43 -11.63 3.49
N TRP A 148 -7.73 -11.43 2.22
CA TRP A 148 -9.00 -11.74 1.58
C TRP A 148 -8.85 -12.97 0.68
N ASP A 149 -9.99 -13.52 0.24
CA ASP A 149 -10.09 -14.73 -0.57
C ASP A 149 -9.54 -15.99 0.15
N SER A 150 -8.55 -16.65 -0.46
CA SER A 150 -7.98 -17.89 0.04
C SER A 150 -6.96 -17.66 1.14
N GLU A 151 -6.96 -18.51 2.17
CA GLU A 151 -5.85 -18.59 3.13
C GLU A 151 -4.61 -19.31 2.58
N ASP A 152 -4.71 -19.94 1.40
CA ASP A 152 -3.61 -20.65 0.75
C ASP A 152 -2.65 -19.69 0.02
N LEU A 153 -1.72 -19.11 0.77
CA LEU A 153 -0.65 -18.25 0.25
C LEU A 153 0.35 -18.99 -0.66
N SER A 154 0.30 -20.33 -0.77
CA SER A 154 1.21 -21.06 -1.67
C SER A 154 0.97 -20.74 -3.15
N GLN A 155 -0.20 -20.17 -3.47
CA GLN A 155 -0.57 -19.73 -4.81
C GLN A 155 -0.76 -18.22 -4.84
N TRP A 156 0.21 -17.53 -5.45
CA TRP A 156 0.29 -16.07 -5.50
C TRP A 156 -0.98 -15.35 -6.01
N ASN A 157 -1.79 -16.02 -6.83
CA ASN A 157 -2.98 -15.46 -7.49
C ASN A 157 -4.31 -15.92 -6.90
N LYS A 158 -4.32 -16.59 -5.74
CA LYS A 158 -5.55 -17.06 -5.08
C LYS A 158 -5.97 -16.23 -3.87
N SER A 159 -5.05 -15.44 -3.35
CA SER A 159 -5.27 -14.60 -2.18
C SER A 159 -5.13 -13.14 -2.59
N ALA A 160 -5.87 -12.28 -1.92
CA ALA A 160 -5.62 -10.85 -1.92
C ALA A 160 -5.15 -10.43 -0.52
N TRP A 161 -4.18 -9.54 -0.43
CA TRP A 161 -3.60 -9.19 0.87
C TRP A 161 -3.07 -7.76 0.92
N THR A 162 -2.97 -7.23 2.13
CA THR A 162 -2.36 -5.93 2.41
C THR A 162 -1.62 -5.94 3.75
N PHE A 163 -0.39 -5.43 3.75
CA PHE A 163 0.31 -5.04 4.97
C PHE A 163 0.58 -3.54 4.94
N SER A 164 0.73 -2.93 6.12
CA SER A 164 0.89 -1.48 6.24
C SER A 164 2.16 -1.14 7.01
N LEU A 165 2.82 -0.07 6.60
CA LEU A 165 4.01 0.47 7.23
C LEU A 165 3.76 1.92 7.65
N ARG A 166 4.35 2.36 8.76
CA ARG A 166 4.43 3.79 9.10
C ARG A 166 5.39 4.47 8.14
N LEU A 167 4.87 5.38 7.33
CA LEU A 167 5.64 6.03 6.26
C LEU A 167 6.88 6.74 6.80
N ILE A 168 6.74 7.42 7.94
CA ILE A 168 7.80 8.20 8.61
C ILE A 168 9.03 7.38 9.05
N ALA A 169 8.90 6.06 9.08
CA ALA A 169 10.00 5.17 9.46
C ALA A 169 10.80 4.66 8.24
N LEU A 170 10.42 5.04 7.01
CA LEU A 170 11.12 4.69 5.77
C LEU A 170 11.97 5.89 5.33
N ASN A 171 13.28 5.84 5.57
CA ASN A 171 14.17 7.00 5.43
C ASN A 171 15.30 6.78 4.40
N SER A 172 15.34 5.62 3.75
CA SER A 172 16.40 5.28 2.80
C SER A 172 15.92 4.29 1.73
N PRO A 173 16.60 4.22 0.57
CA PRO A 173 16.37 3.17 -0.40
C PRO A 173 16.54 1.75 0.15
N ASP A 174 17.42 1.57 1.15
CA ASP A 174 17.61 0.29 1.82
C ASP A 174 16.37 -0.10 2.64
N ASP A 175 15.68 0.87 3.25
CA ASP A 175 14.40 0.63 3.93
C ASP A 175 13.34 0.17 2.93
N LEU A 176 13.27 0.78 1.74
CA LEU A 176 12.32 0.35 0.71
C LEU A 176 12.62 -1.09 0.25
N MET A 177 13.89 -1.39 0.00
CA MET A 177 14.30 -2.74 -0.40
C MET A 177 13.98 -3.78 0.68
N ASN A 178 14.31 -3.49 1.94
CA ASN A 178 14.22 -4.46 3.03
C ASN A 178 12.82 -4.57 3.63
N HIS A 179 12.04 -3.49 3.61
CA HIS A 179 10.73 -3.43 4.28
C HIS A 179 9.54 -3.52 3.35
N ILE A 180 9.75 -3.33 2.04
CA ILE A 180 8.68 -3.43 1.03
C ILE A 180 9.02 -4.49 0.01
N ILE A 181 10.10 -4.29 -0.77
CA ILE A 181 10.40 -5.12 -1.94
C ILE A 181 10.61 -6.58 -1.52
N LYS A 182 11.54 -6.86 -0.60
CA LYS A 182 11.80 -8.24 -0.14
C LYS A 182 10.56 -8.91 0.48
N PRO A 183 9.80 -8.26 1.40
CA PRO A 183 8.55 -8.82 1.92
C PRO A 183 7.50 -9.14 0.85
N VAL A 184 7.30 -8.25 -0.13
CA VAL A 184 6.38 -8.48 -1.26
C VAL A 184 6.74 -9.77 -1.99
N PHE A 185 8.02 -9.93 -2.35
CA PHE A 185 8.47 -11.13 -3.06
C PHE A 185 8.42 -12.38 -2.19
N ALA A 186 8.67 -12.28 -0.89
CA ALA A 186 8.49 -13.39 0.04
C ALA A 186 7.03 -13.85 0.07
N LEU A 187 6.07 -12.92 0.21
CA LEU A 187 4.63 -13.23 0.20
C LEU A 187 4.16 -13.78 -1.14
N LEU A 188 4.57 -13.17 -2.26
CA LEU A 188 4.27 -13.65 -3.61
C LEU A 188 4.81 -15.06 -3.89
N ASN A 189 5.90 -15.45 -3.25
CA ASN A 189 6.48 -16.78 -3.37
C ASN A 189 5.93 -17.77 -2.33
N GLY A 190 4.86 -17.41 -1.61
CA GLY A 190 4.19 -18.26 -0.64
C GLY A 190 4.99 -18.52 0.62
N GLN A 191 5.93 -17.64 0.97
CA GLN A 191 6.62 -17.71 2.25
C GLN A 191 5.66 -17.41 3.39
N ASP A 192 5.89 -18.05 4.54
CA ASP A 192 5.12 -17.80 5.76
C ASP A 192 5.12 -16.31 6.16
N VAL A 193 3.96 -15.82 6.62
CA VAL A 193 3.75 -14.41 6.96
C VAL A 193 4.72 -13.92 8.04
N ILE A 194 5.06 -14.72 9.04
CA ILE A 194 6.01 -14.32 10.10
C ILE A 194 7.42 -14.18 9.53
N LEU A 195 7.79 -14.99 8.55
CA LEU A 195 9.10 -14.90 7.92
C LEU A 195 9.17 -13.73 6.92
N ALA A 196 8.10 -13.47 6.17
CA ALA A 196 8.02 -12.35 5.22
C ALA A 196 7.90 -10.99 5.94
N LEU A 197 7.12 -10.94 7.02
CA LEU A 197 6.82 -9.76 7.83
C LEU A 197 7.29 -9.98 9.28
N HIS A 198 8.60 -10.13 9.46
CA HIS A 198 9.20 -10.49 10.75
C HIS A 198 9.05 -9.41 11.83
N ASP A 199 9.11 -9.79 13.12
CA ASP A 199 8.88 -8.87 14.25
C ASP A 199 9.81 -7.65 14.27
N ASN A 200 11.02 -7.84 13.76
CA ASN A 200 12.03 -6.78 13.70
C ASN A 200 11.87 -5.91 12.45
N LEU A 201 10.79 -6.04 11.67
CA LEU A 201 10.57 -5.24 10.47
C LEU A 201 10.19 -3.84 10.92
N PRO A 202 11.10 -2.85 10.79
CA PRO A 202 10.81 -1.49 11.21
C PRO A 202 9.58 -0.97 10.47
N ALA A 203 8.85 -0.05 11.09
CA ALA A 203 7.63 0.55 10.56
C ALA A 203 6.39 -0.34 10.45
N LEU A 204 6.50 -1.68 10.55
CA LEU A 204 5.36 -2.57 10.35
C LEU A 204 4.21 -2.27 11.31
N LEU A 205 3.03 -2.02 10.75
CA LEU A 205 1.82 -1.79 11.50
C LEU A 205 1.25 -3.13 11.99
N LYS A 206 0.90 -3.18 13.28
CA LYS A 206 0.22 -4.34 13.86
C LYS A 206 -1.28 -4.10 13.88
N TYR A 207 -2.03 -4.96 13.20
CA TYR A 207 -3.47 -4.90 13.13
C TYR A 207 -4.12 -5.38 14.43
N PRO A 208 -5.07 -4.61 15.02
CA PRO A 208 -5.90 -5.08 16.12
C PRO A 208 -6.88 -6.16 15.66
N GLN A 209 -7.81 -6.55 16.55
CA GLN A 209 -8.90 -7.44 16.20
C GLN A 209 -9.81 -6.84 15.12
N LYS A 210 -10.47 -7.69 14.34
CA LYS A 210 -11.29 -7.29 13.17
C LYS A 210 -12.36 -6.27 13.54
N GLU A 211 -12.98 -6.45 14.69
CA GLU A 211 -14.06 -5.59 15.19
C GLU A 211 -13.60 -4.14 15.30
N ILE A 212 -12.36 -3.92 15.74
CA ILE A 212 -11.77 -2.58 15.87
C ILE A 212 -11.50 -1.96 14.50
N LEU A 213 -11.10 -2.77 13.52
CA LEU A 213 -10.87 -2.28 12.15
C LEU A 213 -12.17 -1.90 11.44
N LEU A 214 -13.29 -2.52 11.82
CA LEU A 214 -14.61 -2.26 11.26
C LEU A 214 -15.37 -1.16 12.01
N SER A 215 -15.04 -0.92 13.28
CA SER A 215 -15.65 0.13 14.10
C SER A 215 -14.86 1.43 13.99
N GLY A 216 -15.27 2.31 13.08
CA GLY A 216 -14.80 3.70 13.00
C GLY A 216 -15.81 4.69 13.56
#